data_AF-V4QCE3-F1
#
_entry.id   AF-V4QCE3-F1
#
_cell.length_a   1.000
_cell.length_b   1.000
_cell.length_c   1.000
_cell.angle_alpha   90.00
_cell.angle_beta   90.00
_cell.angle_gamma   90.00
#
_symmetry.space_group_name_H-M   'P 1'
#
loop_
_entity.id
_entity.type
_entity.pdbx_description
1 polymer ?
#
loop_
_entity_poly.entity_id
_entity_poly.type
_entity_poly.pdbx_seq_one_letter_code
_entity_poly.pdbx_strand_id
1 'polypeptide(L)'
;MAYGEKLYKDPKLSSNGLSCETCHQGGNLFQASFAKAFPHQVAMAKDQFGMSQVFLDEMVQICMVAPMAAKALGWESKELAALTAYTATLQTSFKPNPCAANPCAANPCAAKNPCAVKNPCAAKNPCAAKNPCAAKNPCAVKS
;
A
#
# COMPACT_ATOMS: atom_id res chain seq x y z
N MET A 1 19.09 0.54 -23.92
CA MET A 1 19.20 1.39 -22.73
C MET A 1 18.86 2.85 -23.01
N ALA A 2 19.68 3.61 -23.75
CA ALA A 2 19.46 5.07 -23.97
C ALA A 2 18.07 5.43 -24.55
N TYR A 3 17.53 4.62 -25.47
CA TYR A 3 16.19 4.86 -26.02
C TYR A 3 15.07 4.67 -24.98
N GLY A 4 15.17 3.64 -24.14
CA GLY A 4 14.21 3.40 -23.06
C GLY A 4 14.25 4.50 -22.00
N GLU A 5 15.44 4.98 -21.64
CA GLU A 5 15.60 6.14 -20.77
C GLU A 5 14.98 7.41 -21.39
N LYS A 6 15.22 7.66 -22.67
CA LYS A 6 14.62 8.80 -23.38
C LYS A 6 13.10 8.74 -23.31
N LEU A 7 12.50 7.59 -23.59
CA LEU A 7 11.06 7.38 -23.49
C LEU A 7 10.54 7.58 -22.06
N TYR A 8 11.24 7.02 -21.07
CA TYR A 8 10.88 7.13 -19.66
C TYR A 8 10.75 8.59 -19.18
N LYS A 9 11.53 9.49 -19.78
CA LYS A 9 11.55 10.93 -19.49
C LYS A 9 10.65 11.75 -20.41
N ASP A 10 10.05 11.15 -21.44
CA ASP A 10 9.32 11.89 -22.48
C ASP A 10 7.86 12.19 -22.06
N PRO A 11 7.51 13.45 -21.77
CA PRO A 11 6.14 13.81 -21.40
C PRO A 11 5.17 13.73 -22.59
N LYS A 12 5.68 13.58 -23.83
CA LYS A 12 4.83 13.44 -25.02
C LYS A 12 4.21 12.05 -25.16
N LEU A 13 4.62 11.08 -24.33
CA LEU A 13 4.01 9.76 -24.28
C LEU A 13 2.61 9.75 -23.67
N SER A 14 2.26 10.79 -22.91
CA SER A 14 0.96 10.95 -22.28
C SER A 14 0.13 12.05 -22.94
N SER A 15 -1.19 11.99 -22.75
CA SER A 15 -2.07 13.12 -23.12
C SER A 15 -2.17 14.19 -22.02
N ASN A 16 -1.63 13.92 -20.83
CA ASN A 16 -1.72 14.79 -19.66
C ASN A 16 -0.38 15.41 -19.24
N GLY A 17 0.68 15.22 -20.05
CA GLY A 17 2.00 15.83 -19.83
C GLY A 17 2.87 15.11 -18.79
N LEU A 18 2.41 13.98 -18.23
CA LEU A 18 3.22 13.14 -17.35
C LEU A 18 4.20 12.26 -18.16
N SER A 19 5.39 12.04 -17.61
CA SER A 19 6.29 10.96 -18.01
C SER A 19 6.42 9.95 -16.88
N CYS A 20 7.05 8.80 -17.14
CA CYS A 20 7.34 7.84 -16.08
C CYS A 20 8.22 8.48 -15.00
N GLU A 21 9.20 9.30 -15.41
CA GLU A 21 10.09 10.04 -14.49
C GLU A 21 9.33 11.00 -13.59
N THR A 22 8.23 11.61 -14.05
CA THR A 22 7.43 12.52 -13.22
C THR A 22 7.01 11.88 -11.89
N CYS A 23 6.73 10.58 -11.87
CA CYS A 23 6.38 9.84 -10.66
C CYS A 23 7.57 9.07 -10.06
N HIS A 24 8.44 8.53 -10.91
CA HIS A 24 9.47 7.57 -10.51
C HIS A 24 10.90 8.11 -10.57
N GLN A 25 11.06 9.43 -10.49
CA GLN A 25 12.37 10.08 -10.37
C GLN A 25 13.15 9.53 -9.17
N GLY A 26 14.39 9.08 -9.40
CA GLY A 26 15.24 8.52 -8.35
C GLY A 26 14.70 7.23 -7.72
N GLY A 27 13.72 6.57 -8.35
CA GLY A 27 13.03 5.41 -7.79
C GLY A 27 11.91 5.75 -6.81
N ASN A 28 11.50 7.02 -6.72
CA ASN A 28 10.34 7.42 -5.92
C ASN A 28 9.07 6.67 -6.35
N LEU A 29 8.13 6.52 -5.40
CA LEU A 29 6.85 5.84 -5.59
C LEU A 29 6.90 4.35 -6.01
N PHE A 30 8.08 3.79 -6.32
CA PHE A 30 8.23 2.35 -6.36
C PHE A 30 8.04 1.77 -4.95
N GLN A 31 7.18 0.76 -4.87
CA GLN A 31 7.00 0.00 -3.64
C GLN A 31 8.19 -0.93 -3.41
N ALA A 32 8.39 -1.37 -2.16
CA ALA A 32 9.46 -2.34 -1.85
C ALA A 32 9.33 -3.64 -2.67
N SER A 33 8.13 -3.99 -3.10
CA SER A 33 7.89 -5.14 -3.99
C SER A 33 8.59 -5.02 -5.34
N PHE A 34 8.91 -3.81 -5.81
CA PHE A 34 9.62 -3.60 -7.07
C PHE A 34 10.97 -4.31 -7.11
N ALA A 35 11.63 -4.50 -5.96
CA ALA A 35 12.87 -5.28 -5.87
C ALA A 35 12.68 -6.80 -6.11
N LYS A 36 11.44 -7.31 -6.09
CA LYS A 36 11.14 -8.73 -6.33
C LYS A 36 11.16 -9.04 -7.83
N ALA A 37 11.65 -10.22 -8.20
CA ALA A 37 11.57 -10.70 -9.57
C ALA A 37 10.10 -10.67 -10.05
N PHE A 38 9.90 -10.23 -11.30
CA PHE A 38 8.61 -10.35 -11.97
C PHE A 38 8.41 -11.79 -12.47
N PRO A 39 7.15 -12.30 -12.53
CA PRO A 39 5.92 -11.63 -12.13
C PRO A 39 5.72 -11.62 -10.61
N HIS A 40 5.20 -10.51 -10.09
CA HIS A 40 4.83 -10.39 -8.68
C HIS A 40 3.61 -9.49 -8.52
N GLN A 41 3.00 -9.48 -7.34
CA GLN A 41 1.87 -8.59 -7.06
C GLN A 41 2.34 -7.14 -6.91
N VAL A 42 1.76 -6.22 -7.69
CA VAL A 42 1.95 -4.77 -7.56
C VAL A 42 0.63 -4.13 -7.11
N ALA A 43 0.68 -3.24 -6.10
CA ALA A 43 -0.51 -2.61 -5.52
C ALA A 43 -1.37 -1.88 -6.57
N MET A 44 -0.75 -1.08 -7.46
CA MET A 44 -1.46 -0.39 -8.55
C MET A 44 -2.24 -1.36 -9.44
N ALA A 45 -1.61 -2.47 -9.85
CA ALA A 45 -2.26 -3.48 -10.70
C ALA A 45 -3.40 -4.20 -9.97
N LYS A 46 -3.22 -4.51 -8.68
CA LYS A 46 -4.26 -5.15 -7.86
C LYS A 46 -5.44 -4.21 -7.62
N ASP A 47 -5.19 -2.99 -7.20
CA ASP A 47 -6.22 -2.07 -6.72
C ASP A 47 -7.04 -1.49 -7.88
N GLN A 48 -6.43 -1.29 -9.05
CA GLN A 48 -7.14 -0.75 -10.22
C GLN A 48 -7.66 -1.82 -11.18
N PHE A 49 -6.96 -2.95 -11.31
CA PHE A 49 -7.26 -3.96 -12.33
C PHE A 49 -7.56 -5.36 -11.76
N GLY A 50 -7.52 -5.54 -10.44
CA GLY A 50 -7.78 -6.83 -9.80
C GLY A 50 -6.72 -7.90 -10.07
N MET A 51 -5.56 -7.52 -10.60
CA MET A 51 -4.50 -8.46 -10.99
C MET A 51 -3.76 -8.98 -9.75
N SER A 52 -3.68 -10.30 -9.61
CA SER A 52 -2.97 -10.96 -8.50
C SER A 52 -1.44 -10.91 -8.68
N GLN A 53 -0.97 -10.97 -9.92
CA GLN A 53 0.42 -10.78 -10.32
C GLN A 53 0.44 -10.04 -11.66
N VAL A 54 1.56 -9.37 -11.93
CA VAL A 54 1.78 -8.64 -13.18
C VAL A 54 3.21 -8.90 -13.65
N PHE A 55 3.42 -9.01 -14.95
CA PHE A 55 4.74 -8.98 -15.58
C PHE A 55 5.23 -7.53 -15.73
N LEU A 56 6.51 -7.34 -16.04
CA LEU A 56 7.09 -5.99 -16.06
C LEU A 56 6.54 -5.12 -17.20
N ASP A 57 6.39 -5.72 -18.38
CA ASP A 57 5.77 -5.11 -19.56
C ASP A 57 4.29 -4.78 -19.36
N GLU A 58 3.53 -5.69 -18.74
CA GLU A 58 2.16 -5.42 -18.32
C GLU A 58 2.08 -4.23 -17.34
N MET A 59 3.02 -4.14 -16.39
CA MET A 59 3.08 -3.01 -15.46
C MET A 59 3.39 -1.70 -16.19
N VAL A 60 4.26 -1.72 -17.21
CA VAL A 60 4.50 -0.56 -18.08
C VAL A 60 3.20 -0.13 -18.77
N GLN A 61 2.42 -1.08 -19.32
CA GLN A 61 1.15 -0.78 -19.98
C GLN A 61 0.12 -0.18 -19.01
N ILE A 62 0.03 -0.71 -17.80
CA ILE A 62 -0.83 -0.17 -16.73
C ILE A 62 -0.44 1.29 -16.43
N CYS A 63 0.86 1.59 -16.30
CA CYS A 63 1.34 2.94 -16.09
C CYS A 63 1.01 3.87 -17.27
N MET A 64 1.13 3.38 -18.51
CA MET A 64 0.77 4.16 -19.70
C MET A 64 -0.72 4.52 -19.68
N VAL A 65 -1.60 3.56 -19.39
CA VAL A 65 -3.05 3.77 -19.54
C VAL A 65 -3.67 4.50 -18.35
N ALA A 66 -3.33 4.13 -17.12
CA ALA A 66 -4.02 4.64 -15.94
C ALA A 66 -3.53 6.03 -15.50
N PRO A 67 -2.30 6.20 -14.97
CA PRO A 67 -1.84 7.53 -14.56
C PRO A 67 -1.45 8.42 -15.73
N MET A 68 -0.85 7.88 -16.81
CA MET A 68 -0.37 8.68 -17.93
C MET A 68 -1.44 8.99 -19.00
N ALA A 69 -2.67 8.47 -18.86
CA ALA A 69 -3.75 8.70 -19.83
C ALA A 69 -3.34 8.46 -21.30
N ALA A 70 -2.37 7.58 -21.52
CA ALA A 70 -1.87 7.22 -22.83
C ALA A 70 -2.65 6.04 -23.40
N LYS A 71 -2.54 5.83 -24.71
CA LYS A 71 -2.95 4.55 -25.29
C LYS A 71 -1.93 3.47 -24.89
N ALA A 72 -2.40 2.24 -24.74
CA ALA A 72 -1.52 1.09 -24.62
C ALA A 72 -0.55 1.04 -25.82
N LEU A 73 0.72 0.73 -25.56
CA LEU A 73 1.71 0.52 -26.60
C LEU A 73 1.44 -0.83 -27.28
N GLY A 74 1.93 -1.00 -28.51
CA GLY A 74 1.88 -2.32 -29.15
C GLY A 74 2.67 -3.34 -28.35
N TRP A 75 2.14 -4.55 -28.14
CA TRP A 75 2.81 -5.60 -27.37
C TRP A 75 4.18 -5.99 -27.96
N GLU A 76 4.30 -5.94 -29.29
CA GLU A 76 5.56 -6.18 -30.02
C GLU A 76 6.29 -4.87 -30.39
N SER A 77 5.91 -3.75 -29.77
CA SER A 77 6.49 -2.45 -30.12
C SER A 77 7.90 -2.28 -29.57
N LYS A 78 8.71 -1.53 -30.32
CA LYS A 78 10.06 -1.16 -29.89
C LYS A 78 10.01 -0.30 -28.61
N GLU A 79 8.97 0.50 -28.46
CA GLU A 79 8.71 1.38 -27.32
C GLU A 79 8.48 0.57 -26.04
N LEU A 80 7.57 -0.41 -26.07
CA LEU A 80 7.29 -1.25 -24.91
C LEU A 80 8.51 -2.08 -24.52
N ALA A 81 9.19 -2.68 -25.51
CA ALA A 81 10.42 -3.44 -25.26
C ALA A 81 11.51 -2.55 -24.63
N ALA A 82 11.68 -1.32 -25.12
CA ALA A 82 12.68 -0.39 -24.62
C ALA A 82 12.37 0.11 -23.20
N LEU A 83 11.11 0.47 -22.91
CA LEU A 83 10.67 0.88 -21.58
C LEU A 83 10.80 -0.27 -20.58
N THR A 84 10.36 -1.48 -20.95
CA THR A 84 10.48 -2.68 -20.12
C THR A 84 11.94 -2.97 -19.78
N ALA A 85 12.83 -2.98 -20.78
CA ALA A 85 14.25 -3.19 -20.58
C ALA A 85 14.87 -2.09 -19.70
N TYR A 86 14.48 -0.82 -19.86
CA TYR A 86 14.98 0.26 -19.02
C TYR A 86 14.50 0.11 -17.57
N THR A 87 13.22 -0.12 -17.35
CA THR A 87 12.66 -0.35 -16.01
C THR A 87 13.30 -1.55 -15.32
N ALA A 88 13.65 -2.61 -16.05
CA ALA A 88 14.39 -3.74 -15.49
C ALA A 88 15.77 -3.33 -14.94
N THR A 89 16.46 -2.39 -15.59
CA THR A 89 17.74 -1.87 -15.06
C THR A 89 17.58 -0.91 -13.88
N LEU A 90 16.45 -0.19 -13.82
CA LEU A 90 16.08 0.57 -12.62
C LEU A 90 15.85 -0.39 -11.45
N GLN A 91 15.17 -1.52 -11.69
CA GLN A 91 14.93 -2.55 -10.70
C GLN A 91 16.23 -3.13 -10.13
N THR A 92 17.23 -3.45 -10.96
CA THR A 92 18.52 -3.97 -10.47
C THR A 92 19.28 -2.98 -9.59
N SER A 93 19.02 -1.68 -9.79
CA SER A 93 19.66 -0.60 -9.04
C SER A 93 18.82 -0.12 -7.85
N PHE A 94 17.58 -0.60 -7.73
CA PHE A 94 16.62 -0.14 -6.73
C PHE A 94 16.96 -0.71 -5.35
N LYS A 95 17.12 0.19 -4.39
CA LYS A 95 17.29 -0.15 -2.97
C LYS A 95 16.03 0.27 -2.24
N PRO A 96 15.16 -0.67 -1.84
CA PRO A 96 13.95 -0.31 -1.10
C PRO A 96 14.35 0.37 0.21
N ASN A 97 13.76 1.52 0.50
CA ASN A 97 13.92 2.14 1.81
C ASN A 97 13.16 1.29 2.85
N PRO A 98 13.83 0.66 3.82
CA PRO A 98 13.16 -0.19 4.82
C PRO A 98 12.16 0.60 5.69
N CYS A 99 12.28 1.93 5.74
CA CYS A 99 11.36 2.82 6.46
C CYS A 99 10.17 3.30 5.62
N ALA A 100 10.17 3.08 4.29
CA ALA A 100 9.04 3.43 3.42
C ALA A 100 7.90 2.40 3.47
N ALA A 101 8.18 1.18 3.96
CA ALA A 101 7.13 0.30 4.43
C ALA A 101 6.55 0.92 5.70
N ASN A 102 5.31 1.41 5.66
CA ASN A 102 4.62 1.87 6.87
C ASN A 102 4.15 0.63 7.65
N PRO A 103 4.82 0.21 8.75
CA PRO A 103 4.35 -0.92 9.54
C PRO A 103 2.98 -0.64 10.19
N CYS A 104 2.53 0.62 10.25
CA CYS A 104 1.22 0.99 10.78
C CYS A 104 0.07 0.83 9.76
N ALA A 105 0.35 0.57 8.47
CA ALA A 105 -0.69 0.16 7.52
C ALA A 105 -1.09 -1.32 7.73
N ALA A 106 -0.19 -2.13 8.28
CA ALA A 106 -0.53 -3.40 8.88
C ALA A 106 -1.06 -3.12 10.29
N ASN A 107 -2.37 -2.95 10.45
CA ASN A 107 -2.96 -2.90 11.78
C ASN A 107 -2.88 -4.30 12.41
N PRO A 108 -2.00 -4.56 13.40
CA PRO A 108 -1.94 -5.88 14.04
C PRO A 108 -3.23 -6.18 14.81
N CYS A 109 -4.11 -5.19 15.05
CA CYS A 109 -5.41 -5.39 15.68
C CYS A 109 -6.48 -5.97 14.74
N ALA A 110 -6.23 -6.10 13.43
CA ALA A 110 -7.11 -6.83 12.51
C ALA A 110 -6.84 -8.35 12.51
N ALA A 111 -5.66 -8.76 13.01
CA ALA A 111 -5.38 -10.16 13.29
C ALA A 111 -6.08 -10.54 14.61
N LYS A 112 -7.30 -11.06 14.50
CA LYS A 112 -8.09 -11.77 15.52
C LYS A 112 -7.67 -11.45 16.97
N ASN A 113 -8.37 -10.50 17.57
CA ASN A 113 -8.37 -10.21 19.00
C ASN A 113 -8.23 -11.50 19.86
N PRO A 114 -7.06 -11.77 20.48
CA PRO A 114 -6.89 -12.93 21.35
C PRO A 114 -7.66 -12.77 22.68
N CYS A 115 -8.16 -11.57 22.98
CA CYS A 115 -8.97 -11.29 24.17
C CYS A 115 -10.46 -11.67 24.04
N ALA A 116 -10.87 -12.31 22.93
CA ALA A 116 -12.18 -12.95 22.81
C ALA A 116 -12.21 -14.38 23.40
N VAL A 117 -11.08 -14.88 23.93
CA VAL A 117 -11.04 -16.12 24.70
C VAL A 117 -11.46 -15.80 26.14
N LYS A 118 -12.68 -16.22 26.49
CA LYS A 118 -13.28 -16.28 27.84
C LYS A 118 -12.42 -15.68 28.96
N ASN A 119 -12.84 -14.50 29.44
CA ASN A 119 -12.43 -13.87 30.70
C ASN A 119 -12.31 -14.91 31.85
N PRO A 120 -11.10 -15.26 32.32
CA PRO A 120 -10.91 -16.10 33.50
C PRO A 120 -11.08 -15.31 34.83
N CYS A 121 -11.19 -13.99 34.75
CA CYS A 121 -11.31 -13.07 35.89
C CYS A 121 -12.76 -12.73 36.27
N ALA A 122 -13.74 -13.55 35.88
CA ALA A 122 -15.09 -13.53 36.48
C ALA A 122 -15.13 -14.21 37.88
N ALA A 123 -13.98 -14.38 38.54
CA ALA A 123 -13.88 -14.82 39.92
C ALA A 123 -13.93 -13.61 40.86
N LYS A 124 -15.12 -13.39 41.43
CA LYS A 124 -15.41 -12.69 42.71
C LYS A 124 -14.44 -11.56 43.09
N ASN A 125 -14.87 -10.32 42.85
CA ASN A 125 -14.32 -9.14 43.50
C ASN A 125 -14.58 -9.21 45.03
N PRO A 126 -13.55 -9.31 45.90
CA PRO A 126 -13.71 -9.35 47.35
C PRO A 126 -13.88 -7.95 47.98
N CYS A 127 -13.80 -6.87 47.20
CA CYS A 127 -13.81 -5.49 47.68
C CYS A 127 -15.20 -4.84 47.72
N ALA A 128 -16.29 -5.62 47.65
CA ALA A 128 -17.65 -5.15 47.95
C ALA A 128 -17.95 -5.14 49.47
N ALA A 129 -16.92 -5.00 50.30
CA ALA A 129 -17.06 -4.81 51.74
C ALA A 129 -17.43 -3.34 52.04
N LYS A 130 -18.74 -3.13 52.22
CA LYS A 130 -19.39 -2.09 53.05
C LYS A 130 -18.62 -0.77 53.23
N ASN A 131 -19.04 0.26 52.52
CA ASN A 131 -18.79 1.64 52.93
C ASN A 131 -19.68 1.97 54.16
N PRO A 132 -19.14 2.29 55.35
CA PRO A 132 -19.92 2.50 56.57
C PRO A 132 -20.55 3.90 56.69
N CYS A 133 -20.32 4.80 55.73
CA CYS A 133 -20.64 6.23 55.89
C CYS A 133 -21.90 6.71 55.16
N ALA A 134 -22.81 5.81 54.75
CA ALA A 134 -24.16 6.18 54.34
C ALA A 134 -25.14 6.12 55.53
N ALA A 135 -24.80 6.85 56.59
CA ALA A 135 -25.70 7.08 57.72
C ALA A 135 -26.76 8.12 57.32
N LYS A 136 -28.02 7.67 57.38
CA LYS A 136 -29.30 8.38 57.24
C LYS A 136 -29.26 9.89 57.53
N ASN A 137 -29.75 10.70 56.60
CA ASN A 137 -30.24 12.05 56.89
C ASN A 137 -31.79 12.03 56.91
N PRO A 138 -32.44 12.34 58.04
CA PRO A 138 -33.88 12.13 58.24
C PRO A 138 -34.66 13.41 57.96
N CYS A 139 -35.19 13.61 56.74
CA CYS A 139 -36.24 14.62 56.48
C CYS A 139 -36.78 14.58 55.04
N ALA A 140 -37.46 13.49 54.66
CA ALA A 140 -38.32 13.48 53.47
C ALA A 140 -39.45 12.45 53.62
N VAL A 141 -40.34 12.67 54.59
CA VAL A 141 -41.71 12.12 54.56
C VAL A 141 -42.62 13.27 54.15
N LYS A 142 -43.43 12.99 53.14
CA LYS A 142 -44.34 13.92 52.47
C LYS A 142 -45.56 14.16 53.37
N SER A 143 -45.74 15.39 53.84
CA SER A 143 -47.02 16.08 54.12
C SER A 143 -46.74 17.57 54.17
#